data_AF-A0A925PG30-F1
#
_entry.id   AF-A0A925PG30-F1
#
_cell.length_a   1.000
_cell.length_b   1.000
_cell.length_c   1.000
_cell.angle_alpha   90.00
_cell.angle_beta   90.00
_cell.angle_gamma   90.00
#
_symmetry.space_group_name_H-M   'P 1'
#
loop_
_entity.id
_entity.type
_entity.pdbx_description
1 polymer ?
#
loop_
_entity_poly.entity_id
_entity_poly.type
_entity_poly.pdbx_seq_one_letter_code
_entity_poly.pdbx_strand_id
1 'polypeptide(L)'
;MPPLGWRGEDPWPLVDEAKDALTRLASGREVALRFSGRRIDRHGHVLAQVFVGEDESRLWLQEELVAKGLARVYSFPDSRACNAELMAREREARAERRGVWASASYRIASALDVQRLGRLIHSYQLVEGRVAAVGEGGGRIYLNFARDWRSDFTISVARKDVNAFAASGIDLKTLVGKRVRVRGFLAWRNGPMIEARHPEQIELLPEGAEEAVKPPSPQIGPAIAL
;
A
#
# COMPACT_ATOMS: atom_id res chain seq x y z
N MET A 1 -8.09 1.41 5.64
CA MET A 1 -9.29 0.83 5.01
C MET A 1 -9.40 -0.62 5.46
N PRO A 2 -10.47 -0.97 6.19
CA PRO A 2 -10.69 -2.33 6.64
C PRO A 2 -10.89 -3.31 5.46
N PRO A 3 -10.65 -4.61 5.65
CA PRO A 3 -11.10 -5.65 4.75
C PRO A 3 -12.62 -5.57 4.54
N LEU A 4 -13.09 -5.86 3.32
CA LEU A 4 -14.52 -6.07 3.10
C LEU A 4 -15.02 -7.23 3.98
N GLY A 5 -16.04 -6.98 4.80
CA GLY A 5 -16.63 -7.98 5.70
C GLY A 5 -15.97 -8.10 7.08
N TRP A 6 -15.09 -7.17 7.45
CA TRP A 6 -14.61 -7.07 8.83
C TRP A 6 -15.78 -6.79 9.79
N ARG A 7 -16.04 -7.73 10.72
CA ARG A 7 -17.10 -7.67 11.75
C ARG A 7 -16.53 -7.69 13.18
N GLY A 8 -15.28 -7.24 13.34
CA GLY A 8 -14.69 -7.19 14.67
C GLY A 8 -15.41 -6.16 15.55
N GLU A 9 -15.35 -6.36 16.87
CA GLU A 9 -15.94 -5.44 17.84
C GLU A 9 -15.12 -4.13 17.98
N ASP A 10 -13.82 -4.15 17.67
CA ASP A 10 -12.90 -3.00 17.81
C ASP A 10 -12.67 -2.24 16.50
N PRO A 11 -13.04 -0.95 16.34
CA PRO A 11 -12.89 -0.22 15.08
C PRO A 11 -11.51 -0.41 14.46
N TRP A 12 -11.48 -0.70 13.14
CA TRP A 12 -10.23 -0.96 12.42
C TRP A 12 -9.21 0.16 12.71
N PRO A 13 -7.92 -0.16 12.98
CA PRO A 13 -7.06 0.79 13.69
C PRO A 13 -6.91 2.13 12.97
N LEU A 14 -6.95 3.20 13.76
CA LEU A 14 -6.76 4.61 13.40
C LEU A 14 -7.85 5.24 12.52
N VAL A 15 -9.05 4.63 12.46
CA VAL A 15 -10.18 5.23 11.75
C VAL A 15 -10.63 6.54 12.39
N ASP A 16 -10.74 6.58 13.72
CA ASP A 16 -11.25 7.77 14.41
C ASP A 16 -10.19 8.87 14.50
N GLU A 17 -8.93 8.51 14.71
CA GLU A 17 -7.81 9.45 14.69
C GLU A 17 -7.63 10.11 13.31
N ALA A 18 -7.87 9.36 12.23
CA ALA A 18 -7.86 9.91 10.88
C ALA A 18 -9.04 10.88 10.64
N LYS A 19 -10.25 10.54 11.13
CA LYS A 19 -11.42 11.43 11.06
C LYS A 19 -11.23 12.69 11.88
N ASP A 20 -10.67 12.59 13.07
CA ASP A 20 -10.40 13.71 13.96
C ASP A 20 -9.35 14.63 13.35
N ALA A 21 -8.28 14.07 12.77
CA ALA A 21 -7.28 14.85 12.04
C ALA A 21 -7.91 15.58 10.85
N LEU A 22 -8.72 14.89 10.04
CA LEU A 22 -9.42 15.50 8.91
C LEU A 22 -10.34 16.64 9.38
N THR A 23 -11.12 16.41 10.43
CA THR A 23 -12.02 17.42 11.01
C THR A 23 -11.25 18.64 11.49
N ARG A 24 -10.17 18.45 12.25
CA ARG A 24 -9.32 19.57 12.72
C ARG A 24 -8.68 20.35 11.57
N LEU A 25 -8.27 19.65 10.51
CA LEU A 25 -7.54 20.26 9.41
C LEU A 25 -8.46 21.00 8.43
N ALA A 26 -9.69 20.54 8.19
CA ALA A 26 -10.53 21.04 7.09
C ALA A 26 -11.90 21.58 7.51
N SER A 27 -12.43 21.23 8.67
CA SER A 27 -13.79 21.63 9.05
C SER A 27 -13.89 23.15 9.25
N GLY A 28 -14.92 23.77 8.65
CA GLY A 28 -15.14 25.21 8.72
C GLY A 28 -14.11 26.07 7.96
N ARG A 29 -13.24 25.47 7.15
CA ARG A 29 -12.20 26.18 6.39
C ARG A 29 -12.49 26.20 4.90
N GLU A 30 -12.01 27.23 4.23
CA GLU A 30 -12.00 27.26 2.76
C GLU A 30 -11.01 26.24 2.21
N VAL A 31 -11.45 25.51 1.19
CA VAL A 31 -10.64 24.49 0.51
C VAL A 31 -10.64 24.72 -0.99
N ALA A 32 -9.47 24.54 -1.59
CA ALA A 32 -9.31 24.53 -3.03
C ALA A 32 -9.13 23.09 -3.52
N LEU A 33 -9.92 22.73 -4.53
CA LEU A 33 -9.81 21.45 -5.20
C LEU A 33 -8.88 21.57 -6.41
N ARG A 34 -7.98 20.60 -6.57
CA ARG A 34 -7.15 20.43 -7.76
C ARG A 34 -7.42 19.05 -8.35
N PHE A 35 -7.67 19.02 -9.65
CA PHE A 35 -8.10 17.82 -10.35
C PHE A 35 -6.99 17.29 -11.25
N SER A 36 -6.83 15.98 -11.28
CA SER A 36 -5.95 15.29 -12.22
C SER A 36 -6.68 14.13 -12.86
N GLY A 37 -6.78 14.12 -14.18
CA GLY A 37 -7.49 13.06 -14.91
C GLY A 37 -8.99 13.06 -14.62
N ARG A 38 -9.55 11.89 -14.31
CA ARG A 38 -10.99 11.72 -14.04
C ARG A 38 -11.40 12.50 -12.77
N ARG A 39 -12.44 13.31 -12.89
CA ARG A 39 -12.93 14.18 -11.78
C ARG A 39 -13.98 13.54 -10.88
N ILE A 40 -14.73 12.57 -11.40
CA ILE A 40 -15.82 11.92 -10.68
C ILE A 40 -15.71 10.41 -10.91
N ASP A 41 -15.80 9.61 -9.85
CA ASP A 41 -15.81 8.15 -9.96
C ASP A 41 -17.21 7.61 -10.37
N ARG A 42 -17.31 6.29 -10.60
CA ARG A 42 -18.58 5.65 -10.97
C ARG A 42 -19.67 5.71 -9.88
N HIS A 43 -19.28 6.08 -8.66
CA HIS A 43 -20.16 6.21 -7.50
C HIS A 43 -20.56 7.67 -7.24
N GLY A 44 -20.10 8.61 -8.07
CA GLY A 44 -20.41 10.04 -7.95
C GLY A 44 -19.47 10.81 -7.02
N HIS A 45 -18.39 10.21 -6.51
CA HIS A 45 -17.44 10.91 -5.65
C HIS A 45 -16.49 11.79 -6.46
N VAL A 46 -16.24 12.99 -5.94
CA VAL A 46 -15.28 13.94 -6.52
C VAL A 46 -13.84 13.47 -6.23
N LEU A 47 -13.06 13.28 -7.28
CA LEU A 47 -11.65 12.89 -7.23
C LEU A 47 -10.76 14.13 -7.37
N ALA A 48 -10.33 14.68 -6.23
CA ALA A 48 -9.50 15.88 -6.19
C ALA A 48 -8.43 15.80 -5.10
N GLN A 49 -7.32 16.49 -5.34
CA GLN A 49 -6.38 16.90 -4.30
C GLN A 49 -6.95 18.12 -3.58
N VAL A 50 -6.90 18.11 -2.25
CA VAL A 50 -7.55 19.12 -1.40
C VAL A 50 -6.48 19.96 -0.73
N PHE A 51 -6.56 21.26 -0.94
CA PHE A 51 -5.67 22.25 -0.37
C PHE A 51 -6.46 23.13 0.60
N VAL A 52 -6.03 23.21 1.86
CA VAL A 52 -6.72 23.99 2.89
C VAL A 52 -6.01 25.31 3.14
N GLY A 53 -6.78 26.40 3.21
CA GLY A 53 -6.27 27.76 3.42
C GLY A 53 -6.12 28.57 2.13
N GLU A 54 -5.62 29.80 2.28
CA GLU A 54 -5.46 30.77 1.19
C GLU A 54 -4.00 30.80 0.68
N ASP A 55 -3.82 31.25 -0.57
CA ASP A 55 -2.52 31.57 -1.20
C ASP A 55 -1.45 30.45 -1.28
N GLU A 56 -0.15 30.82 -1.28
CA GLU A 56 0.99 29.92 -1.54
C GLU A 56 1.32 28.99 -0.36
N SER A 57 0.80 29.27 0.84
CA SER A 57 1.00 28.48 2.07
C SER A 57 -0.06 27.39 2.29
N ARG A 58 -0.80 27.00 1.25
CA ARG A 58 -1.88 26.01 1.36
C ARG A 58 -1.36 24.67 1.86
N LEU A 59 -2.04 24.15 2.89
CA LEU A 59 -1.79 22.80 3.38
C LEU A 59 -2.37 21.79 2.40
N TRP A 60 -1.54 20.91 1.85
CA TRP A 60 -2.04 19.77 1.08
C TRP A 60 -2.53 18.67 2.02
N LEU A 61 -3.85 18.52 2.10
CA LEU A 61 -4.51 17.69 3.09
C LEU A 61 -4.15 16.20 2.98
N GLN A 62 -4.13 15.65 1.77
CA GLN A 62 -3.78 14.24 1.56
C GLN A 62 -2.34 13.95 1.99
N GLU A 63 -1.42 14.85 1.65
CA GLU A 63 -0.01 14.72 2.00
C GLU A 63 0.19 14.73 3.51
N GLU A 64 -0.45 15.67 4.21
CA GLU A 64 -0.39 15.79 5.67
C GLU A 64 -0.90 14.51 6.37
N LEU A 65 -2.03 13.96 5.90
CA LEU A 65 -2.58 12.72 6.45
C LEU A 65 -1.66 11.52 6.20
N VAL A 66 -1.03 11.45 5.02
CA VAL A 66 -0.07 10.38 4.68
C VAL A 66 1.22 10.52 5.50
N ALA A 67 1.76 11.74 5.63
CA ALA A 67 2.98 12.02 6.38
C ALA A 67 2.84 11.71 7.88
N LYS A 68 1.64 11.89 8.44
CA LYS A 68 1.30 11.49 9.82
C LYS A 68 0.99 10.00 9.98
N GLY A 69 0.99 9.23 8.89
CA GLY A 69 0.63 7.81 8.90
C GLY A 69 -0.85 7.58 9.21
N LEU A 70 -1.73 8.52 8.92
CA LEU A 70 -3.18 8.39 9.12
C LEU A 70 -3.89 7.90 7.85
N ALA A 71 -3.21 7.95 6.72
CA ALA A 71 -3.71 7.45 5.44
C ALA A 71 -2.65 6.58 4.73
N ARG A 72 -3.13 5.71 3.84
CA ARG A 72 -2.30 4.94 2.91
C ARG A 72 -2.60 5.38 1.49
N VAL A 73 -1.59 5.34 0.63
CA VAL A 73 -1.71 5.81 -0.75
C VAL A 73 -2.33 4.71 -1.61
N TYR A 74 -3.51 5.00 -2.15
CA TYR A 74 -4.23 4.16 -3.10
C TYR A 74 -4.23 4.83 -4.48
N SER A 75 -3.47 4.27 -5.42
CA SER A 75 -3.32 4.77 -6.78
C SER A 75 -4.37 4.17 -7.73
N PHE A 76 -4.84 4.97 -8.70
CA PHE A 76 -5.71 4.53 -9.78
C PHE A 76 -5.02 4.65 -11.15
N PRO A 77 -5.31 3.76 -12.12
CA PRO A 77 -4.67 3.80 -13.44
C PRO A 77 -4.99 5.08 -14.22
N ASP A 78 -6.14 5.70 -13.98
CA ASP A 78 -6.67 6.90 -14.64
C ASP A 78 -6.50 8.20 -13.81
N SER A 79 -5.94 8.10 -12.59
CA SER A 79 -5.62 9.24 -11.74
C SER A 79 -4.28 9.01 -11.06
N ARG A 80 -3.23 9.44 -11.76
CA ARG A 80 -1.83 9.13 -11.42
C ARG A 80 -1.03 10.31 -10.87
N ALA A 81 -1.54 11.54 -11.03
CA ALA A 81 -0.82 12.72 -10.54
C ALA A 81 -0.69 12.65 -9.01
N CYS A 82 0.38 13.25 -8.48
CA CYS A 82 0.68 13.33 -7.05
C CYS A 82 1.00 11.98 -6.37
N ASN A 83 0.85 10.83 -7.05
CA ASN A 83 1.13 9.52 -6.45
C ASN A 83 2.60 9.39 -6.04
N ALA A 84 3.53 9.91 -6.83
CA ALA A 84 4.96 9.80 -6.54
C ALA A 84 5.31 10.54 -5.23
N GLU A 85 4.80 11.75 -5.06
CA GLU A 85 4.99 12.60 -3.89
C GLU A 85 4.31 11.99 -2.65
N LEU A 86 3.05 11.56 -2.77
CA LEU A 86 2.34 10.90 -1.67
C LEU A 86 3.03 9.59 -1.27
N MET A 87 3.46 8.77 -2.23
CA MET A 87 4.19 7.54 -1.94
C MET A 87 5.53 7.83 -1.26
N ALA A 88 6.22 8.92 -1.59
CA ALA A 88 7.44 9.33 -0.89
C ALA A 88 7.17 9.63 0.59
N ARG A 89 6.13 10.43 0.89
CA ARG A 89 5.71 10.73 2.28
C ARG A 89 5.25 9.47 3.01
N GLU A 90 4.60 8.55 2.31
CA GLU A 90 4.22 7.25 2.88
C GLU A 90 5.44 6.39 3.20
N ARG A 91 6.52 6.43 2.39
CA ARG A 91 7.77 5.74 2.70
C ARG A 91 8.40 6.28 3.99
N GLU A 92 8.42 7.59 4.18
CA GLU A 92 8.93 8.24 5.41
C GLU A 92 8.09 7.85 6.63
N ALA A 93 6.77 8.00 6.55
CA ALA A 93 5.85 7.63 7.62
C ALA A 93 5.98 6.14 8.01
N ARG A 94 6.23 5.26 7.04
CA ARG A 94 6.50 3.83 7.28
C ARG A 94 7.82 3.59 7.99
N ALA A 95 8.90 4.21 7.52
CA ALA A 95 10.22 4.06 8.13
C ALA A 95 10.22 4.47 9.60
N GLU A 96 9.47 5.53 9.92
CA GLU A 96 9.33 6.04 11.29
C GLU A 96 8.20 5.36 12.09
N ARG A 97 7.48 4.40 11.49
CA ARG A 97 6.34 3.70 12.10
C ARG A 97 5.26 4.66 12.63
N ARG A 98 5.00 5.77 11.95
CA ARG A 98 3.95 6.73 12.35
C ARG A 98 2.55 6.15 12.12
N GLY A 99 1.62 6.44 13.03
CA GLY A 99 0.20 6.10 12.88
C GLY A 99 -0.01 4.62 12.54
N VAL A 100 -0.67 4.34 11.40
CA VAL A 100 -1.05 3.00 10.97
C VAL A 100 0.15 2.08 10.89
N TRP A 101 1.32 2.62 10.57
CA TRP A 101 2.54 1.85 10.39
C TRP A 101 3.13 1.28 11.68
N ALA A 102 2.70 1.76 12.86
CA ALA A 102 3.00 1.13 14.15
C ALA A 102 2.15 -0.13 14.40
N SER A 103 0.98 -0.25 13.76
CA SER A 103 0.03 -1.34 13.98
C SER A 103 0.37 -2.58 13.18
N ALA A 104 0.26 -3.75 13.82
CA ALA A 104 0.51 -5.04 13.17
C ALA A 104 -0.38 -5.31 11.95
N SER A 105 -1.60 -4.75 11.93
CA SER A 105 -2.58 -4.89 10.86
C SER A 105 -2.18 -4.19 9.55
N TYR A 106 -1.26 -3.23 9.62
CA TYR A 106 -0.80 -2.44 8.47
C TYR A 106 0.68 -2.64 8.14
N ARG A 107 1.42 -3.39 8.97
CA ARG A 107 2.79 -3.79 8.65
C ARG A 107 2.82 -4.52 7.31
N ILE A 108 3.82 -4.17 6.50
CA ILE A 108 4.09 -4.83 5.23
C ILE A 108 4.16 -6.34 5.44
N ALA A 109 3.43 -7.09 4.63
CA ALA A 109 3.38 -8.54 4.69
C ALA A 109 4.52 -9.13 3.85
N SER A 110 5.09 -10.24 4.30
CA SER A 110 6.00 -11.04 3.47
C SER A 110 5.18 -11.84 2.46
N ALA A 111 5.64 -11.87 1.20
CA ALA A 111 5.10 -12.73 0.15
C ALA A 111 5.17 -14.22 0.54
N LEU A 112 6.13 -14.60 1.40
CA LEU A 112 6.32 -15.97 1.86
C LEU A 112 5.37 -16.34 3.02
N ASP A 113 4.70 -15.38 3.66
CA ASP A 113 3.75 -15.63 4.75
C ASP A 113 2.32 -15.80 4.20
N VAL A 114 2.15 -16.86 3.41
CA VAL A 114 0.88 -17.20 2.74
C VAL A 114 -0.27 -17.35 3.74
N GLN A 115 0.00 -17.88 4.93
CA GLN A 115 -1.00 -18.04 5.98
C GLN A 115 -1.53 -16.68 6.46
N ARG A 116 -0.66 -15.71 6.70
CA ARG A 116 -1.08 -14.33 7.03
C ARG A 116 -1.80 -13.67 5.86
N LEU A 117 -1.30 -13.82 4.64
CA LEU A 117 -1.94 -13.24 3.46
C LEU A 117 -3.34 -13.82 3.23
N GLY A 118 -3.54 -15.12 3.48
CA GLY A 118 -4.84 -15.79 3.45
C GLY A 118 -5.86 -15.22 4.44
N ARG A 119 -5.41 -14.77 5.62
CA ARG A 119 -6.27 -14.07 6.60
C ARG A 119 -6.58 -12.62 6.21
N LEU A 120 -5.82 -12.04 5.28
CA LEU A 120 -5.93 -10.65 4.83
C LEU A 120 -6.60 -10.53 3.45
N ILE A 121 -7.20 -11.60 2.92
CA ILE A 121 -7.97 -11.55 1.67
C ILE A 121 -9.10 -10.50 1.77
N HIS A 122 -9.40 -9.86 0.64
CA HIS A 122 -10.35 -8.74 0.49
C HIS A 122 -9.95 -7.45 1.23
N SER A 123 -8.67 -7.32 1.57
CA SER A 123 -8.12 -6.10 2.14
C SER A 123 -7.02 -5.50 1.28
N TYR A 124 -6.83 -4.18 1.41
CA TYR A 124 -5.73 -3.50 0.75
C TYR A 124 -4.44 -3.69 1.54
N GLN A 125 -3.43 -4.30 0.92
CA GLN A 125 -2.17 -4.66 1.56
C GLN A 125 -0.96 -4.21 0.75
N LEU A 126 0.15 -4.06 1.47
CA LEU A 126 1.48 -3.95 0.91
C LEU A 126 2.20 -5.28 1.18
N VAL A 127 2.70 -5.91 0.12
CA VAL A 127 3.38 -7.20 0.19
C VAL A 127 4.77 -7.07 -0.40
N GLU A 128 5.77 -7.62 0.27
CA GLU A 128 7.16 -7.62 -0.18
C GLU A 128 7.70 -9.03 -0.35
N GLY A 129 8.55 -9.20 -1.35
CA GLY A 129 9.30 -10.45 -1.50
C GLY A 129 10.33 -10.35 -2.61
N ARG A 130 11.13 -11.41 -2.72
CA ARG A 130 12.01 -11.62 -3.87
C ARG A 130 11.27 -12.48 -4.87
N VAL A 131 11.20 -12.03 -6.13
CA VAL A 131 10.56 -12.80 -7.20
C VAL A 131 11.40 -14.05 -7.47
N ALA A 132 10.82 -15.22 -7.28
CA ALA A 132 11.45 -16.52 -7.52
C ALA A 132 11.34 -16.94 -9.00
N ALA A 133 10.21 -16.64 -9.64
CA ALA A 133 9.96 -17.01 -11.03
C ALA A 133 8.98 -16.04 -11.70
N VAL A 134 9.09 -15.92 -13.02
CA VAL A 134 8.12 -15.22 -13.86
C VAL A 134 7.47 -16.21 -14.82
N GLY A 135 6.15 -16.31 -14.77
CA GLY A 135 5.35 -17.14 -15.66
C GLY A 135 4.56 -16.30 -16.66
N GLU A 136 4.25 -16.86 -17.82
CA GLU A 136 3.37 -16.24 -18.82
C GLU A 136 2.31 -17.27 -19.25
N GLY A 137 1.03 -16.87 -19.24
CA GLY A 137 -0.06 -17.78 -19.59
C GLY A 137 -1.44 -17.13 -19.44
N GLY A 138 -2.41 -17.58 -20.24
CA GLY A 138 -3.79 -17.06 -20.19
C GLY A 138 -3.90 -15.55 -20.44
N GLY A 139 -2.99 -14.97 -21.23
CA GLY A 139 -2.94 -13.53 -21.49
C GLY A 139 -2.46 -12.69 -20.31
N ARG A 140 -1.68 -13.27 -19.39
CA ARG A 140 -1.15 -12.61 -18.19
C ARG A 140 0.31 -12.96 -17.95
N ILE A 141 1.00 -12.06 -17.24
CA ILE A 141 2.31 -12.31 -16.64
C ILE A 141 2.11 -12.51 -15.14
N TYR A 142 2.78 -13.50 -14.56
CA TYR A 142 2.74 -13.84 -13.16
C TYR A 142 4.13 -13.70 -12.54
N LEU A 143 4.25 -12.97 -11.44
CA LEU A 143 5.45 -12.94 -10.60
C LEU A 143 5.17 -13.80 -9.37
N ASN A 144 5.93 -14.89 -9.25
CA ASN A 144 5.83 -15.86 -8.15
C ASN A 144 7.02 -15.68 -7.21
N PHE A 145 6.83 -15.92 -5.92
CA PHE A 145 7.75 -15.68 -4.82
C PHE A 145 8.26 -16.97 -4.14
N ALA A 146 7.70 -18.12 -4.49
CA ALA A 146 8.11 -19.45 -4.05
C ALA A 146 8.22 -20.41 -5.25
N ARG A 147 8.80 -21.59 -5.00
CA ARG A 147 8.96 -22.64 -6.03
C ARG A 147 7.65 -23.26 -6.46
N ASP A 148 6.73 -23.48 -5.52
CA ASP A 148 5.38 -23.97 -5.82
C ASP A 148 4.41 -22.79 -5.97
N TRP A 149 4.15 -22.40 -7.22
CA TRP A 149 3.24 -21.31 -7.54
C TRP A 149 1.78 -21.58 -7.16
N ARG A 150 1.38 -22.84 -6.93
CA ARG A 150 -0.03 -23.20 -6.62
C ARG A 150 -0.46 -22.87 -5.19
N SER A 151 0.50 -22.61 -4.32
CA SER A 151 0.28 -22.32 -2.91
C SER A 151 0.95 -21.01 -2.46
N ASP A 152 1.50 -20.26 -3.40
CA ASP A 152 2.31 -19.07 -3.16
C ASP A 152 1.49 -17.77 -3.28
N PHE A 153 2.07 -16.68 -2.79
CA PHE A 153 1.64 -15.35 -3.17
C PHE A 153 2.01 -15.08 -4.63
N THR A 154 1.09 -14.47 -5.40
CA THR A 154 1.33 -14.13 -6.81
C THR A 154 0.97 -12.68 -7.12
N ILE A 155 1.82 -11.98 -7.88
CA ILE A 155 1.42 -10.76 -8.58
C ILE A 155 1.02 -11.14 -9.99
N SER A 156 -0.16 -10.71 -10.44
CA SER A 156 -0.60 -10.92 -11.81
C SER A 156 -0.78 -9.60 -12.54
N VAL A 157 -0.31 -9.54 -13.79
CA VAL A 157 -0.46 -8.38 -14.69
C VAL A 157 -1.09 -8.85 -15.98
N ALA A 158 -2.19 -8.22 -16.41
CA ALA A 158 -2.82 -8.55 -17.70
C ALA A 158 -1.93 -8.08 -18.85
N ARG A 159 -1.91 -8.81 -19.97
CA ARG A 159 -1.08 -8.49 -21.14
C ARG A 159 -1.24 -7.05 -21.63
N LYS A 160 -2.47 -6.53 -21.58
CA LYS A 160 -2.80 -5.15 -21.96
C LYS A 160 -2.13 -4.08 -21.08
N ASP A 161 -1.78 -4.41 -19.83
CA ASP A 161 -1.21 -3.46 -18.87
C ASP A 161 0.33 -3.50 -18.87
N VAL A 162 0.94 -4.55 -19.46
CA VAL A 162 2.41 -4.76 -19.49
C VAL A 162 3.16 -3.57 -20.09
N ASN A 163 2.64 -2.97 -21.17
CA ASN A 163 3.29 -1.83 -21.82
C ASN A 163 3.39 -0.61 -20.90
N ALA A 164 2.43 -0.42 -19.99
CA ALA A 164 2.49 0.67 -19.02
C ALA A 164 3.65 0.49 -18.03
N PHE A 165 3.91 -0.75 -17.59
CA PHE A 165 5.07 -1.08 -16.75
C PHE A 165 6.38 -0.85 -17.50
N ALA A 166 6.50 -1.35 -18.73
CA ALA A 166 7.70 -1.15 -19.55
C ALA A 166 7.99 0.35 -19.80
N ALA A 167 6.96 1.15 -20.10
CA ALA A 167 7.10 2.60 -20.29
C ALA A 167 7.55 3.34 -19.02
N SER A 168 7.32 2.77 -17.83
CA SER A 168 7.82 3.27 -16.55
C SER A 168 9.19 2.72 -16.15
N GLY A 169 9.84 1.94 -17.02
CA GLY A 169 11.13 1.32 -16.76
C GLY A 169 11.06 -0.01 -15.99
N ILE A 170 9.87 -0.60 -15.82
CA ILE A 170 9.69 -1.90 -15.16
C ILE A 170 9.46 -2.98 -16.22
N ASP A 171 10.51 -3.69 -16.61
CA ASP A 171 10.37 -4.92 -17.40
C ASP A 171 10.08 -6.11 -16.47
N LEU A 172 8.80 -6.49 -16.42
CA LEU A 172 8.29 -7.60 -15.60
C LEU A 172 9.04 -8.92 -15.82
N LYS A 173 9.56 -9.17 -17.03
CA LYS A 173 10.26 -10.43 -17.35
C LYS A 173 11.65 -10.52 -16.73
N THR A 174 12.24 -9.38 -16.39
CA THR A 174 13.57 -9.27 -15.79
C THR A 174 13.56 -9.26 -14.26
N LEU A 175 12.38 -9.39 -13.65
CA LEU A 175 12.23 -9.25 -12.20
C LEU A 175 12.66 -10.47 -11.39
N VAL A 176 12.98 -11.61 -12.04
CA VAL A 176 13.51 -12.79 -11.33
C VAL A 176 14.72 -12.40 -10.50
N GLY A 177 14.71 -12.78 -9.22
CA GLY A 177 15.75 -12.45 -8.26
C GLY A 177 15.66 -11.03 -7.71
N LYS A 178 14.82 -10.13 -8.23
CA LYS A 178 14.66 -8.77 -7.69
C LYS A 178 13.71 -8.75 -6.49
N ARG A 179 13.98 -7.86 -5.54
CA ARG A 179 13.04 -7.55 -4.46
C ARG A 179 12.03 -6.53 -4.94
N VAL A 180 10.76 -6.83 -4.74
CA VAL A 180 9.66 -5.95 -5.10
C VAL A 180 8.74 -5.75 -3.90
N ARG A 181 8.12 -4.57 -3.85
CA ARG A 181 6.95 -4.31 -3.04
C ARG A 181 5.77 -4.10 -3.97
N VAL A 182 4.67 -4.77 -3.69
CA VAL A 182 3.41 -4.56 -4.40
C VAL A 182 2.34 -4.02 -3.46
N ARG A 183 1.47 -3.15 -3.98
CA ARG A 183 0.29 -2.64 -3.28
C ARG A 183 -0.99 -2.94 -4.04
N GLY A 184 -2.01 -3.40 -3.34
CA GLY A 184 -3.26 -3.79 -3.98
C GLY A 184 -4.23 -4.51 -3.04
N PHE A 185 -5.42 -4.78 -3.54
CA PHE A 185 -6.36 -5.67 -2.86
C PHE A 185 -5.92 -7.12 -3.02
N LEU A 186 -5.78 -7.82 -1.89
CA LEU A 186 -5.56 -9.25 -1.90
C LEU A 186 -6.84 -9.99 -2.28
N ALA A 187 -6.72 -10.94 -3.20
CA ALA A 187 -7.76 -11.89 -3.56
C ALA A 187 -7.22 -13.32 -3.46
N TRP A 188 -8.10 -14.31 -3.36
CA TRP A 188 -7.69 -15.71 -3.41
C TRP A 188 -7.94 -16.30 -4.81
N ARG A 189 -6.88 -16.74 -5.50
CA ARG A 189 -6.96 -17.42 -6.80
C ARG A 189 -5.80 -18.43 -6.91
N ASN A 190 -6.04 -19.67 -6.47
CA ASN A 190 -4.99 -20.69 -6.33
C ASN A 190 -3.83 -20.20 -5.43
N GLY A 191 -4.17 -19.49 -4.35
CA GLY A 191 -3.22 -18.79 -3.49
C GLY A 191 -3.57 -17.30 -3.34
N PRO A 192 -2.96 -16.58 -2.38
CA PRO A 192 -3.12 -15.14 -2.24
C PRO A 192 -2.55 -14.41 -3.47
N MET A 193 -3.28 -13.45 -4.01
CA MET A 193 -2.91 -12.77 -5.26
C MET A 193 -3.21 -11.27 -5.19
N ILE A 194 -2.33 -10.46 -5.77
CA ILE A 194 -2.62 -9.07 -6.14
C ILE A 194 -2.62 -8.95 -7.67
N GLU A 195 -3.68 -8.37 -8.23
CA GLU A 195 -3.69 -7.93 -9.62
C GLU A 195 -3.11 -6.51 -9.70
N ALA A 196 -2.00 -6.36 -10.42
CA ALA A 196 -1.38 -5.08 -10.71
C ALA A 196 -1.76 -4.64 -12.14
N ARG A 197 -2.34 -3.44 -12.25
CA ARG A 197 -2.94 -2.89 -13.47
C ARG A 197 -2.21 -1.64 -13.96
N HIS A 198 -1.33 -1.08 -13.14
CA HIS A 198 -0.53 0.10 -13.48
C HIS A 198 0.76 0.16 -12.63
N PRO A 199 1.79 0.89 -13.09
CA PRO A 199 3.15 0.87 -12.52
C PRO A 199 3.26 1.20 -11.04
N GLU A 200 2.50 2.17 -10.54
CA GLU A 200 2.54 2.64 -9.14
C GLU A 200 2.19 1.54 -8.13
N GLN A 201 1.64 0.42 -8.59
CA GLN A 201 1.40 -0.73 -7.73
C GLN A 201 2.65 -1.54 -7.43
N ILE A 202 3.73 -1.43 -8.21
CA ILE A 202 4.97 -2.21 -8.03
C ILE A 202 6.15 -1.25 -7.85
N GLU A 203 6.80 -1.35 -6.69
CA GLU A 203 8.04 -0.65 -6.37
C GLU A 203 9.20 -1.66 -6.43
N LEU A 204 10.25 -1.37 -7.20
CA LEU A 204 11.52 -2.10 -7.11
C LEU A 204 12.26 -1.65 -5.86
N LEU A 205 12.70 -2.59 -5.04
CA LEU A 205 13.43 -2.29 -3.81
C LEU A 205 14.94 -2.48 -4.02
N PRO A 206 15.78 -1.65 -3.40
CA PRO A 206 17.23 -1.83 -3.46
C PRO A 206 17.62 -3.20 -2.90
N GLU A 207 18.60 -3.84 -3.54
CA GLU A 207 19.23 -5.04 -3.00
C GLU A 207 20.05 -4.63 -1.76
N GLY A 208 19.75 -5.23 -0.60
CA GLY A 208 20.43 -4.90 0.67
C GLY A 208 19.60 -4.17 1.72
N ALA A 209 18.32 -3.82 1.48
CA ALA A 209 17.43 -3.32 2.53
C ALA A 209 16.90 -4.44 3.45
N GLU A 210 17.80 -5.21 4.06
CA GLU A 210 17.53 -5.77 5.39
C GLU A 210 17.95 -4.71 6.42
N GLU A 211 17.20 -4.63 7.53
CA GLU A 211 17.27 -3.65 8.63
C GLU A 211 16.45 -2.36 8.43
N ALA A 212 15.50 -1.97 9.31
CA ALA A 212 15.41 -2.24 10.75
C ALA A 212 14.04 -2.78 11.19
N VAL A 213 13.96 -4.09 11.45
CA VAL A 213 13.07 -4.63 12.50
C VAL A 213 13.85 -5.71 13.23
N LYS A 214 14.74 -5.27 14.14
CA LYS A 214 15.12 -6.12 15.26
C LYS A 214 13.95 -6.02 16.27
N PRO A 215 13.25 -7.11 16.63
CA PRO A 215 12.31 -7.05 17.74
C PRO A 215 13.10 -6.66 19.00
N PRO A 216 12.58 -5.77 19.86
CA PRO A 216 13.23 -5.54 21.15
C PRO A 216 13.28 -6.87 21.89
N SER A 217 14.50 -7.27 22.30
CA SER A 217 14.69 -8.35 23.25
C SER A 217 13.85 -8.02 24.50
N PRO A 218 13.08 -8.98 25.05
CA PRO A 218 12.36 -8.73 26.29
C PRO A 218 13.40 -8.48 27.39
N GLN A 219 13.51 -7.23 27.84
CA GLN A 219 14.18 -6.92 29.10
C GLN A 219 13.23 -7.35 30.21
N ILE A 220 13.43 -8.56 30.71
CA ILE A 220 12.85 -8.99 31.98
C ILE A 220 13.61 -8.21 33.05
N GLY A 221 13.01 -7.12 33.54
CA GLY A 221 13.46 -6.46 34.77
C GLY A 221 13.30 -7.42 35.96
N PRO A 222 14.13 -7.28 37.01
CA PRO A 222 14.11 -8.21 38.12
C PRO A 222 12.76 -8.17 38.83
N ALA A 223 12.24 -9.37 39.14
CA ALA A 223 11.08 -9.54 40.00
C ALA A 223 11.37 -8.93 41.37
N ILE A 224 10.65 -7.86 41.71
CA ILE A 224 10.58 -7.36 43.08
C ILE A 224 9.56 -8.23 43.80
N ALA A 225 10.04 -9.07 44.71
CA ALA A 225 9.22 -9.70 45.72
C ALA A 225 9.03 -8.72 46.89
N LEU A 226 7.78 -8.42 47.22
CA LEU A 226 7.33 -7.93 48.52
C LEU A 226 6.23 -8.87 49.01
#